data_AF-A0A819Y4E8-F1
#
_entry.id   AF-A0A819Y4E8-F1
#
_cell.length_a   1.000
_cell.length_b   1.000
_cell.length_c   1.000
_cell.angle_alpha   90.00
_cell.angle_beta   90.00
_cell.angle_gamma   90.00
#
_symmetry.space_group_name_H-M   'P 1'
#
loop_
_entity.id
_entity.type
_entity.pdbx_description
1 polymer ?
#
loop_
_entity_poly.entity_id
_entity_poly.type
_entity_poly.pdbx_seq_one_letter_code
_entity_poly.pdbx_strand_id
1 'polypeptide(L)'
;MRYLNVSSPLLRLRIELLIYAHTCFINSCHMEGICLVLDHARHIAILLNDLNGYTLLIRLLMGLQQYSEMIYIFDILFQSDHFDLLLSTISHMHDERLNTALFDYIKRHHPNDEHTFTSISMNLNMHHELAIMYRDAGEKLLKTFQYNQQTSSADLSVTLQSLLQYYSDAADTFYLAGCCRQSEQCLKQARLISLQLELMQKQPITIILNLNSKQIHELLPRFEHCWHAFIIADAYNEHTLWSHCLTEQFICNKTSNAMKYWEEFQQLILIDDQLILTIGKHLLKKHFNTISSKNFQEIISYITDSNILNRLQQILTTSDSNYSNLFTSIDSPYLLDIIRVA
;
A
#
# COMPACT_ATOMS: atom_id res chain seq x y z
N MET A 1 9.11 -47.51 34.35
CA MET A 1 8.27 -46.29 34.39
C MET A 1 8.29 -45.70 35.81
N ARG A 2 9.35 -44.97 36.18
CA ARG A 2 9.33 -44.12 37.37
C ARG A 2 8.83 -42.76 36.93
N TYR A 3 7.80 -42.25 37.61
CA TYR A 3 7.25 -40.91 37.44
C TYR A 3 8.35 -39.86 37.53
N LEU A 4 8.89 -39.43 36.38
CA LEU A 4 9.65 -38.20 36.28
C LEU A 4 8.62 -37.08 36.27
N ASN A 5 8.32 -36.52 37.45
CA ASN A 5 7.57 -35.27 37.52
C ASN A 5 8.31 -34.20 36.71
N VAL A 6 7.54 -33.40 35.97
CA VAL A 6 7.96 -32.24 35.17
C VAL A 6 8.84 -31.27 35.97
N SER A 7 8.67 -31.27 37.29
CA SER A 7 9.39 -30.48 38.29
C SER A 7 10.64 -31.17 38.87
N SER A 8 11.21 -32.17 38.19
CA SER A 8 12.44 -32.81 38.69
C SER A 8 13.65 -31.88 38.49
N PRO A 9 14.36 -31.44 39.56
CA PRO A 9 15.53 -30.56 39.45
C PRO A 9 16.65 -31.19 38.61
N LEU A 10 16.64 -32.53 38.50
CA LEU A 10 17.58 -33.30 37.70
C LEU A 10 17.40 -33.06 36.18
N LEU A 11 16.18 -32.91 35.69
CA LEU A 11 15.94 -32.62 34.27
C LEU A 11 16.40 -31.21 33.91
N ARG A 12 16.11 -30.24 34.78
CA ARG A 12 16.63 -28.87 34.64
C ARG A 12 18.16 -28.83 34.65
N LEU A 13 18.80 -29.53 35.59
CA LEU A 13 20.25 -29.63 35.67
C LEU A 13 20.85 -30.24 34.38
N ARG A 14 20.20 -31.28 33.83
CA ARG A 14 20.64 -31.92 32.59
C ARG A 14 20.60 -30.96 31.41
N ILE A 15 19.56 -30.13 31.30
CA ILE A 15 19.44 -29.11 30.25
C ILE A 15 20.53 -28.04 30.40
N GLU A 16 20.75 -27.52 31.61
CA GLU A 16 21.79 -26.51 31.85
C GLU A 16 23.21 -27.05 31.57
N LEU A 17 23.49 -28.31 31.94
CA LEU A 17 24.75 -28.97 31.58
C LEU A 17 24.91 -29.12 30.07
N LEU A 18 23.83 -29.47 29.35
CA LEU A 18 23.86 -29.60 27.90
C LEU A 18 24.12 -28.25 27.21
N ILE A 19 23.47 -27.18 27.69
CA ILE A 19 23.70 -25.80 27.23
C ILE A 19 25.16 -25.39 27.48
N TYR A 20 25.70 -25.68 28.66
CA TYR A 20 27.08 -25.33 28.98
C TYR A 20 28.08 -26.11 28.10
N ALA A 21 27.85 -27.41 27.91
CA ALA A 21 28.65 -28.25 27.02
C ALA A 21 28.64 -27.74 25.58
N HIS A 22 27.48 -27.33 25.08
CA HIS A 22 27.34 -26.70 23.76
C HIS A 22 28.23 -25.47 23.61
N THR A 23 28.17 -24.55 24.59
CA THR A 23 29.00 -23.35 24.60
C THR A 23 30.50 -23.68 24.59
N CYS A 24 30.92 -24.70 25.34
CA CYS A 24 32.30 -25.18 25.32
C CYS A 24 32.71 -25.72 23.94
N PHE A 25 31.85 -26.51 23.28
CA PHE A 25 32.14 -27.05 21.96
C PHE A 25 32.15 -25.99 20.86
N ILE A 26 31.26 -24.99 20.92
CA ILE A 26 31.32 -23.82 20.04
C ILE A 26 32.63 -23.07 20.21
N ASN A 27 33.02 -22.77 21.47
CA ASN A 27 34.24 -22.01 21.76
C ASN A 27 35.52 -22.75 21.35
N SER A 28 35.50 -24.08 21.38
CA SER A 28 36.61 -24.93 20.91
C SER A 28 36.51 -25.31 19.43
N CYS A 29 35.48 -24.83 18.72
CA CYS A 29 35.17 -25.16 17.33
C CYS A 29 35.14 -26.68 17.06
N HIS A 30 34.69 -27.47 18.04
CA HIS A 30 34.65 -28.93 17.93
C HIS A 30 33.30 -29.39 17.34
N MET A 31 33.28 -29.54 16.02
CA MET A 31 32.06 -29.84 15.25
C MET A 31 31.35 -31.14 15.68
N GLU A 32 32.09 -32.22 15.94
CA GLU A 32 31.52 -33.50 16.35
C GLU A 32 30.80 -33.38 17.70
N GLY A 33 31.38 -32.65 18.65
CA GLY A 33 30.75 -32.35 19.94
C GLY A 33 29.48 -31.52 19.80
N ILE A 34 29.45 -30.55 18.87
CA ILE A 34 28.24 -29.76 18.58
C ILE A 34 27.13 -30.69 18.06
N CYS A 35 27.43 -31.54 17.07
CA CYS A 35 26.47 -32.50 16.53
C CYS A 35 25.94 -33.46 17.61
N LEU A 36 26.83 -33.99 18.46
CA LEU A 36 26.45 -34.87 19.57
C LEU A 36 25.51 -34.18 20.56
N VAL A 37 25.76 -32.90 20.88
CA VAL A 37 24.90 -32.12 21.76
C VAL A 37 23.52 -31.90 21.14
N LEU A 38 23.45 -31.54 19.85
CA LEU A 38 22.18 -31.36 19.15
C LEU A 38 21.37 -32.66 19.07
N ASP A 39 22.03 -33.79 18.82
CA ASP A 39 21.38 -35.10 18.87
C ASP A 39 20.81 -35.39 20.27
N HIS A 40 21.58 -35.12 21.33
CA HIS A 40 21.09 -35.28 22.70
C HIS A 40 19.93 -34.32 23.03
N ALA A 41 19.99 -33.09 22.51
CA ALA A 41 18.92 -32.10 22.68
C ALA A 41 17.61 -32.61 22.04
N ARG A 42 17.68 -33.27 20.88
CA ARG A 42 16.51 -33.88 20.24
C ARG A 42 15.88 -34.97 21.10
N HIS A 43 16.67 -35.86 21.68
CA HIS A 43 16.16 -36.89 22.59
C HIS A 43 15.51 -36.30 23.85
N ILE A 44 16.11 -35.26 24.43
CA ILE A 44 15.56 -34.56 25.59
C ILE A 44 14.26 -33.84 25.24
N ALA A 45 14.16 -33.24 24.05
CA ALA A 45 12.94 -32.56 23.60
C ALA A 45 11.74 -33.51 23.49
N ILE A 46 11.95 -34.72 22.95
CA ILE A 46 10.90 -35.76 22.89
C ILE A 46 10.44 -36.14 24.30
N LEU A 47 11.40 -36.36 25.22
CA LEU A 47 11.08 -36.67 26.61
C LEU A 47 10.35 -35.52 27.32
N LEU A 48 10.71 -34.27 27.03
CA LEU A 48 10.03 -33.09 27.56
C LEU A 48 8.60 -32.97 27.04
N ASN A 49 8.35 -33.33 25.79
CA ASN A 49 7.02 -33.36 25.21
C ASN A 49 6.12 -34.37 25.95
N ASP A 50 6.60 -35.60 26.17
CA ASP A 50 5.86 -36.64 26.92
C ASP A 50 5.53 -36.21 28.36
N LEU A 51 6.38 -35.36 28.94
CA LEU A 51 6.22 -34.83 30.29
C LEU A 51 5.52 -33.46 30.33
N ASN A 52 5.04 -32.90 29.22
CA ASN A 52 4.47 -31.54 29.16
C ASN A 52 5.39 -30.44 29.76
N GLY A 53 6.71 -30.59 29.60
CA GLY A 53 7.75 -29.70 30.14
C GLY A 53 8.09 -28.52 29.22
N TYR A 54 7.11 -27.79 28.70
CA TYR A 54 7.31 -26.79 27.62
C TYR A 54 8.19 -25.60 28.02
N THR A 55 8.17 -25.18 29.29
CA THR A 55 9.04 -24.09 29.79
C THR A 55 10.52 -24.48 29.74
N LEU A 56 10.83 -25.74 30.06
CA LEU A 56 12.18 -26.30 29.97
C LEU A 56 12.59 -26.53 28.51
N LEU A 57 11.64 -26.86 27.65
CA LEU A 57 11.86 -27.00 26.21
C LEU A 57 12.26 -25.65 25.58
N ILE A 58 11.58 -24.56 25.94
CA ILE A 58 11.95 -23.22 25.51
C ILE A 58 13.30 -22.80 26.10
N ARG A 59 13.59 -23.14 27.37
CA ARG A 59 14.93 -22.90 27.95
C ARG A 59 16.03 -23.62 27.16
N LEU A 60 15.79 -24.85 26.73
CA LEU A 60 16.73 -25.61 25.89
C LEU A 60 16.96 -24.92 24.54
N LEU A 61 15.87 -24.52 23.86
CA LEU A 61 15.93 -23.79 22.59
C LEU A 61 16.72 -22.48 22.72
N MET A 62 16.37 -21.65 23.70
CA MET A 62 17.02 -20.35 23.95
C MET A 62 18.46 -20.48 24.43
N GLY A 63 18.82 -21.60 25.07
CA GLY A 63 20.17 -21.86 25.54
C GLY A 63 21.11 -22.34 24.44
N LEU A 64 20.62 -23.15 23.50
CA LEU A 64 21.43 -23.66 22.40
C LEU A 64 21.53 -22.67 21.24
N GLN A 65 20.47 -21.90 20.95
CA GLN A 65 20.45 -20.86 19.89
C GLN A 65 20.76 -21.37 18.47
N GLN A 66 20.68 -22.68 18.24
CA GLN A 66 20.82 -23.30 16.92
C GLN A 66 19.45 -23.52 16.29
N TYR A 67 18.72 -22.42 16.04
CA TYR A 67 17.31 -22.46 15.67
C TYR A 67 17.03 -23.22 14.38
N SER A 68 17.94 -23.22 13.41
CA SER A 68 17.81 -23.97 12.14
C SER A 68 17.84 -25.49 12.33
N GLU A 69 18.67 -25.99 13.26
CA GLU A 69 18.81 -27.42 13.54
C GLU A 69 17.72 -27.90 14.52
N MET A 70 17.08 -26.97 15.23
CA MET A 70 16.12 -27.25 16.29
C MET A 70 14.66 -27.00 15.88
N ILE A 71 14.36 -27.01 14.58
CA ILE A 71 13.01 -26.81 14.04
C ILE A 71 11.99 -27.78 14.66
N TYR A 72 12.40 -29.00 15.00
CA TYR A 72 11.55 -29.99 15.67
C TYR A 72 10.93 -29.49 16.99
N ILE A 73 11.56 -28.51 17.67
CA ILE A 73 10.98 -27.89 18.87
C ILE A 73 9.78 -27.01 18.49
N PHE A 74 9.85 -26.30 17.37
CA PHE A 74 8.71 -25.53 16.85
C PHE A 74 7.56 -26.47 16.49
N ASP A 75 7.83 -27.59 15.83
CA ASP A 75 6.82 -28.62 15.53
C ASP A 75 6.13 -29.11 16.81
N ILE A 76 6.90 -29.45 17.85
CA ILE A 76 6.38 -29.92 19.13
C ILE A 76 5.47 -28.86 19.77
N LEU A 77 5.93 -27.61 19.86
CA LEU A 77 5.18 -26.52 20.49
C LEU A 77 3.91 -26.15 19.72
N PHE A 78 3.96 -26.25 18.39
CA PHE A 78 2.82 -25.99 17.53
C PHE A 78 1.78 -27.11 17.66
N GLN A 79 2.19 -28.37 17.62
CA GLN A 79 1.29 -29.53 17.77
C GLN A 79 0.64 -29.61 19.15
N SER A 80 1.31 -29.08 20.18
CA SER A 80 0.80 -29.09 21.54
C SER A 80 -0.10 -27.90 21.88
N ASP A 81 -0.35 -26.94 20.98
CA ASP A 81 -1.05 -25.67 21.26
C ASP A 81 -0.36 -24.79 22.34
N HIS A 82 0.96 -24.92 22.52
CA HIS A 82 1.73 -24.13 23.52
C HIS A 82 2.66 -23.09 22.87
N PHE A 83 2.41 -22.75 21.61
CA PHE A 83 3.23 -21.80 20.86
C PHE A 83 3.18 -20.38 21.44
N ASP A 84 2.06 -19.97 22.03
CA ASP A 84 1.90 -18.67 22.71
C ASP A 84 2.88 -18.48 23.89
N LEU A 85 3.27 -19.59 24.55
CA LEU A 85 4.25 -19.57 25.63
C LEU A 85 5.64 -19.22 25.09
N LEU A 86 5.97 -19.69 23.89
CA LEU A 86 7.18 -19.29 23.19
C LEU A 86 7.12 -17.81 22.78
N LEU A 87 6.01 -17.35 22.20
CA LEU A 87 5.86 -15.95 21.79
C LEU A 87 5.96 -14.97 22.95
N SER A 88 5.28 -15.25 24.07
CA SER A 88 5.36 -14.42 25.29
C SER A 88 6.75 -14.38 25.91
N THR A 89 7.55 -15.44 25.74
CA THR A 89 8.93 -15.47 26.24
C THR A 89 9.86 -14.65 25.33
N ILE A 90 9.63 -14.66 24.02
CA ILE A 90 10.51 -14.04 23.01
C ILE A 90 10.23 -12.55 22.84
N SER A 91 8.98 -12.10 23.02
CA SER A 91 8.59 -10.69 22.87
C SER A 91 9.46 -9.75 23.72
N HIS A 92 10.00 -10.23 24.84
CA HIS A 92 10.89 -9.48 25.73
C HIS A 92 12.38 -9.52 25.37
N MET A 93 12.81 -10.46 24.52
CA MET A 93 14.22 -10.80 24.31
C MET A 93 14.83 -10.22 23.02
N HIS A 94 14.00 -9.73 22.08
CA HIS A 94 14.42 -9.12 20.80
C HIS A 94 15.58 -9.85 20.08
N ASP A 95 15.48 -11.17 19.92
CA ASP A 95 16.48 -11.96 19.19
C ASP A 95 16.11 -12.08 17.71
N GLU A 96 16.81 -11.34 16.85
CA GLU A 96 16.58 -11.31 15.40
C GLU A 96 16.79 -12.67 14.72
N ARG A 97 17.70 -13.52 15.24
CA ARG A 97 17.97 -14.84 14.66
C ARG A 97 16.81 -15.79 14.88
N LEU A 98 16.23 -15.73 16.08
CA LEU A 98 15.06 -16.50 16.44
C LEU A 98 13.83 -16.04 15.67
N ASN A 99 13.61 -14.72 15.55
CA ASN A 99 12.52 -14.15 14.76
C ASN A 99 12.59 -14.63 13.30
N THR A 100 13.78 -14.57 12.70
CA THR A 100 14.02 -15.05 11.33
C THR A 100 13.73 -16.54 11.19
N ALA A 101 14.20 -17.37 12.13
CA ALA A 101 13.99 -18.82 12.10
C ALA A 101 12.51 -19.21 12.29
N LEU A 102 11.80 -18.51 13.18
CA LEU A 102 10.36 -18.69 13.38
C LEU A 102 9.56 -18.30 12.14
N PHE A 103 9.93 -17.17 11.54
CA PHE A 103 9.32 -16.71 10.30
C PHE A 103 9.49 -17.73 9.16
N ASP A 104 10.71 -18.22 8.97
CA ASP A 104 11.02 -19.25 7.97
C ASP A 104 10.25 -20.56 8.24
N TYR A 105 10.09 -20.94 9.50
CA TYR A 105 9.32 -22.11 9.89
C TYR A 105 7.85 -21.98 9.47
N ILE A 106 7.18 -20.88 9.84
CA ILE A 106 5.75 -20.67 9.53
C ILE A 106 5.54 -20.64 8.02
N LYS A 107 6.40 -19.93 7.29
CA LYS A 107 6.30 -19.81 5.83
C LYS A 107 6.42 -21.16 5.11
N ARG A 108 7.22 -22.10 5.65
CA ARG A 108 7.44 -23.42 5.06
C ARG A 108 6.39 -24.45 5.49
N HIS A 109 6.03 -24.46 6.77
CA HIS A 109 5.17 -25.49 7.37
C HIS A 109 3.68 -25.09 7.39
N HIS A 110 3.37 -23.79 7.44
CA HIS A 110 2.01 -23.25 7.56
C HIS A 110 1.75 -22.08 6.57
N PRO A 111 1.98 -22.24 5.25
CA PRO A 111 1.88 -21.15 4.28
C PRO A 111 0.47 -20.58 4.08
N ASN A 112 -0.57 -21.34 4.45
CA ASN A 112 -1.98 -20.95 4.26
C ASN A 112 -2.63 -20.41 5.54
N ASP A 113 -1.93 -20.44 6.67
CA ASP A 113 -2.48 -20.03 7.95
C ASP A 113 -2.15 -18.55 8.22
N GLU A 114 -2.96 -17.68 7.62
CA GLU A 114 -2.81 -16.23 7.72
C GLU A 114 -2.98 -15.74 9.18
N HIS A 115 -3.83 -16.39 9.96
CA HIS A 115 -4.10 -16.00 11.34
C HIS A 115 -2.89 -16.22 12.26
N THR A 116 -2.26 -17.39 12.18
CA THR A 116 -1.04 -17.66 12.95
C THR A 116 0.09 -16.74 12.52
N PHE A 117 0.28 -16.54 11.21
CA PHE A 117 1.28 -15.63 10.68
C PHE A 117 1.08 -14.19 11.18
N THR A 118 -0.16 -13.70 11.18
CA THR A 118 -0.51 -12.37 11.69
C THR A 118 -0.19 -12.23 13.17
N SER A 119 -0.65 -13.18 14.00
CA SER A 119 -0.43 -13.16 15.45
C SER A 119 1.07 -13.13 15.79
N ILE A 120 1.84 -13.99 15.13
CA ILE A 120 3.28 -14.11 15.36
C ILE A 120 4.00 -12.84 14.90
N SER A 121 3.67 -12.33 13.71
CA SER A 121 4.32 -11.14 13.18
C SER A 121 4.06 -9.90 14.04
N MET A 122 2.84 -9.76 14.57
CA MET A 122 2.52 -8.70 15.53
C MET A 122 3.28 -8.86 16.85
N ASN A 123 3.34 -10.07 17.41
CA ASN A 123 4.04 -10.33 18.68
C ASN A 123 5.56 -10.11 18.58
N LEU A 124 6.15 -10.34 17.41
CA LEU A 124 7.58 -10.20 17.16
C LEU A 124 7.97 -8.83 16.54
N ASN A 125 7.02 -7.91 16.39
CA ASN A 125 7.19 -6.61 15.72
C ASN A 125 7.72 -6.71 14.27
N MET A 126 7.43 -7.81 13.59
CA MET A 126 7.76 -8.06 12.18
C MET A 126 6.70 -7.41 11.26
N HIS A 127 6.48 -6.11 11.48
CA HIS A 127 5.42 -5.37 10.78
C HIS A 127 5.67 -5.27 9.27
N HIS A 128 6.93 -5.27 8.84
CA HIS A 128 7.29 -5.19 7.43
C HIS A 128 6.89 -6.46 6.68
N GLU A 129 7.20 -7.63 7.24
CA GLU A 129 6.89 -8.92 6.66
C GLU A 129 5.37 -9.16 6.64
N LEU A 130 4.67 -8.74 7.71
CA LEU A 130 3.21 -8.78 7.77
C LEU A 130 2.57 -7.93 6.67
N ALA A 131 3.07 -6.71 6.48
CA ALA A 131 2.56 -5.80 5.45
C ALA A 131 2.79 -6.34 4.03
N ILE A 132 3.93 -6.99 3.78
CA ILE A 132 4.20 -7.69 2.51
C ILE A 132 3.18 -8.81 2.29
N MET A 133 2.89 -9.61 3.31
CA MET A 133 1.90 -10.69 3.19
C MET A 133 0.53 -10.15 2.80
N TYR A 134 0.03 -9.11 3.49
CA TYR A 134 -1.26 -8.49 3.16
C TYR A 134 -1.27 -7.92 1.73
N ARG A 135 -0.21 -7.20 1.33
CA ARG A 135 -0.10 -6.67 -0.03
C ARG A 135 -0.09 -7.79 -1.07
N ASP A 136 0.68 -8.85 -0.87
CA ASP A 136 0.79 -9.96 -1.81
C ASP A 136 -0.52 -10.76 -1.90
N ALA A 137 -1.26 -10.90 -0.79
CA ALA A 137 -2.60 -11.47 -0.78
C ALA A 137 -3.58 -10.60 -1.58
N GLY A 138 -3.57 -9.29 -1.36
CA GLY A 138 -4.34 -8.31 -2.12
C GLY A 138 -4.01 -8.32 -3.61
N GLU A 139 -2.73 -8.39 -3.98
CA GLU A 139 -2.30 -8.48 -5.38
C GLU A 139 -2.77 -9.77 -6.06
N LYS A 140 -2.69 -10.91 -5.38
CA LYS A 140 -3.17 -12.20 -5.91
C LYS A 140 -4.68 -12.15 -6.18
N LEU A 141 -5.45 -11.58 -5.25
CA LEU A 141 -6.88 -11.38 -5.42
C LEU A 141 -7.18 -10.41 -6.56
N LEU A 142 -6.43 -9.32 -6.68
CA LEU A 142 -6.60 -8.30 -7.73
C LEU A 142 -6.23 -8.83 -9.12
N LYS A 143 -5.27 -9.76 -9.23
CA LYS A 143 -4.96 -10.48 -10.49
C LYS A 143 -6.02 -11.51 -10.86
N THR A 144 -6.65 -12.12 -9.88
CA THR A 144 -7.73 -13.10 -10.08
C THR A 144 -9.06 -12.41 -10.36
N PHE A 145 -9.21 -11.15 -9.94
CA PHE A 145 -10.37 -10.32 -10.18
C PHE A 145 -10.60 -10.13 -11.69
N GLN A 146 -11.55 -10.89 -12.23
CA GLN A 146 -12.06 -10.71 -13.58
C GLN A 146 -13.47 -10.16 -13.49
N TYR A 147 -13.67 -8.95 -14.01
CA TYR A 147 -15.01 -8.44 -14.18
C TYR A 147 -15.68 -9.19 -15.34
N ASN A 148 -16.58 -10.10 -15.01
CA ASN A 148 -17.45 -10.73 -15.99
C ASN A 148 -18.85 -10.11 -15.86
N GLN A 149 -19.47 -9.73 -16.98
CA GLN A 149 -20.84 -9.19 -16.98
C GLN A 149 -21.88 -10.18 -16.42
N GLN A 150 -21.50 -11.45 -16.23
CA GLN A 150 -22.32 -12.53 -15.67
C GLN A 150 -22.06 -12.83 -14.19
N THR A 151 -21.06 -12.21 -13.56
CA THR A 151 -20.82 -12.39 -12.11
C THR A 151 -21.85 -11.61 -11.30
N SER A 152 -22.43 -12.27 -10.29
CA SER A 152 -23.41 -11.65 -9.38
C SER A 152 -22.82 -10.39 -8.75
N SER A 153 -23.56 -9.29 -8.75
CA SER A 153 -23.12 -8.01 -8.15
C SER A 153 -22.74 -8.13 -6.66
N ALA A 154 -23.36 -9.08 -5.94
CA ALA A 154 -23.07 -9.36 -4.55
C ALA A 154 -21.71 -10.06 -4.32
N ASP A 155 -21.30 -10.95 -5.22
CA ASP A 155 -20.00 -11.64 -5.08
C ASP A 155 -18.84 -10.68 -5.37
N LEU A 156 -19.06 -9.76 -6.32
CA LEU A 156 -18.11 -8.69 -6.65
C LEU A 156 -17.94 -7.68 -5.50
N SER A 157 -19.01 -7.32 -4.79
CA SER A 157 -18.89 -6.40 -3.65
C SER A 157 -18.13 -7.02 -2.49
N VAL A 158 -18.34 -8.31 -2.20
CA VAL A 158 -17.60 -9.03 -1.13
C VAL A 158 -16.11 -9.13 -1.47
N THR A 159 -15.78 -9.49 -2.72
CA THR A 159 -14.37 -9.54 -3.16
C THR A 159 -13.70 -8.17 -3.09
N LEU A 160 -14.38 -7.10 -3.52
CA LEU A 160 -13.87 -5.74 -3.39
C LEU A 160 -13.71 -5.28 -1.93
N GLN A 161 -14.62 -5.66 -1.03
CA GLN A 161 -14.47 -5.40 0.40
C GLN A 161 -13.26 -6.14 0.99
N SER A 162 -13.03 -7.40 0.60
CA SER A 162 -11.82 -8.12 1.01
C SER A 162 -10.54 -7.46 0.49
N LEU A 163 -10.53 -7.03 -0.78
CA LEU A 163 -9.41 -6.28 -1.37
C LEU A 163 -9.14 -4.98 -0.61
N LEU A 164 -10.20 -4.22 -0.30
CA LEU A 164 -10.08 -3.00 0.50
C LEU A 164 -9.44 -3.29 1.86
N GLN A 165 -9.88 -4.35 2.53
CA GLN A 165 -9.33 -4.76 3.83
C GLN A 165 -7.84 -5.11 3.70
N TYR A 166 -7.45 -5.96 2.75
CA TYR A 166 -6.04 -6.31 2.54
C TYR A 166 -5.13 -5.09 2.31
N TYR A 167 -5.54 -4.15 1.47
CA TYR A 167 -4.73 -2.95 1.21
C TYR A 167 -4.74 -1.95 2.37
N SER A 168 -5.82 -1.88 3.15
CA SER A 168 -5.90 -1.03 4.34
C SER A 168 -5.01 -1.58 5.46
N ASP A 169 -5.13 -2.89 5.74
CA ASP A 169 -4.30 -3.57 6.74
C ASP A 169 -2.82 -3.53 6.33
N ALA A 170 -2.50 -3.69 5.05
CA ALA A 170 -1.13 -3.50 4.52
C ALA A 170 -0.63 -2.06 4.72
N ALA A 171 -1.46 -1.05 4.48
CA ALA A 171 -1.07 0.35 4.65
C ALA A 171 -0.74 0.68 6.10
N ASP A 172 -1.59 0.26 7.04
CA ASP A 172 -1.41 0.50 8.47
C ASP A 172 -0.17 -0.24 9.00
N THR A 173 0.01 -1.50 8.59
CA THR A 173 1.19 -2.28 8.98
C THR A 173 2.50 -1.78 8.37
N PHE A 174 2.51 -1.32 7.11
CA PHE A 174 3.68 -0.64 6.53
C PHE A 174 4.00 0.66 7.25
N TYR A 175 2.99 1.39 7.72
CA TYR A 175 3.19 2.60 8.51
C TYR A 175 3.83 2.27 9.87
N LEU A 176 3.36 1.23 10.57
CA LEU A 176 3.97 0.73 11.80
C LEU A 176 5.43 0.28 11.58
N ALA A 177 5.74 -0.28 10.40
CA ALA A 177 7.09 -0.65 9.99
C ALA A 177 7.99 0.54 9.58
N GLY A 178 7.49 1.78 9.61
CA GLY A 178 8.22 2.98 9.14
C GLY A 178 8.40 3.06 7.62
N CYS A 179 7.72 2.21 6.85
CA CYS A 179 7.82 2.11 5.40
C CYS A 179 6.82 3.04 4.69
N CYS A 180 6.95 4.36 4.90
CA CYS A 180 5.95 5.36 4.47
C CYS A 180 5.60 5.29 2.97
N ARG A 181 6.59 5.07 2.09
CA ARG A 181 6.34 5.00 0.63
C ARG A 181 5.46 3.81 0.24
N GLN A 182 5.69 2.66 0.89
CA GLN A 182 4.90 1.45 0.62
C GLN A 182 3.50 1.58 1.22
N SER A 183 3.40 2.15 2.43
CA SER A 183 2.12 2.50 3.04
C SER A 183 1.30 3.42 2.14
N GLU A 184 1.90 4.49 1.59
CA GLU A 184 1.25 5.42 0.67
C GLU A 184 0.76 4.70 -0.60
N GLN A 185 1.57 3.83 -1.19
CA GLN A 185 1.16 3.02 -2.35
C GLN A 185 -0.04 2.13 -2.04
N CYS A 186 -0.05 1.45 -0.90
CA CYS A 186 -1.18 0.64 -0.45
C CYS A 186 -2.43 1.50 -0.21
N LEU A 187 -2.29 2.69 0.38
CA LEU A 187 -3.40 3.63 0.57
C LEU A 187 -3.99 4.11 -0.76
N LYS A 188 -3.16 4.41 -1.76
CA LYS A 188 -3.64 4.79 -3.09
C LYS A 188 -4.48 3.68 -3.72
N GLN A 189 -4.04 2.43 -3.59
CA GLN A 189 -4.81 1.26 -4.05
C GLN A 189 -6.11 1.09 -3.27
N ALA A 190 -6.08 1.21 -1.94
CA ALA A 190 -7.29 1.13 -1.10
C ALA A 190 -8.32 2.20 -1.48
N ARG A 191 -7.88 3.44 -1.72
CA ARG A 191 -8.75 4.55 -2.19
C ARG A 191 -9.37 4.27 -3.56
N LEU A 192 -8.62 3.67 -4.46
CA LEU A 192 -9.14 3.29 -5.77
C LEU A 192 -10.18 2.17 -5.65
N ILE A 193 -9.96 1.19 -4.77
CA ILE A 193 -10.93 0.11 -4.50
C ILE A 193 -12.19 0.65 -3.84
N SER A 194 -12.07 1.59 -2.89
CA SER A 194 -13.24 2.23 -2.28
C SER A 194 -14.07 3.01 -3.31
N LEU A 195 -13.40 3.73 -4.21
CA LEU A 195 -14.06 4.42 -5.31
C LEU A 195 -14.80 3.44 -6.24
N GLN A 196 -14.19 2.28 -6.54
CA GLN A 196 -14.85 1.24 -7.32
C GLN A 196 -16.12 0.73 -6.62
N LEU A 197 -16.10 0.54 -5.31
CA LEU A 197 -17.29 0.12 -4.54
C LEU A 197 -18.41 1.16 -4.62
N GLU A 198 -18.10 2.45 -4.52
CA GLU A 198 -19.10 3.52 -4.65
C GLU A 198 -19.68 3.60 -6.06
N LEU A 199 -18.83 3.48 -7.08
CA LEU A 199 -19.25 3.53 -8.46
C LEU A 199 -20.06 2.31 -8.86
N MET A 200 -19.78 1.12 -8.32
CA MET A 200 -20.63 -0.06 -8.53
C MET A 200 -22.07 0.16 -8.06
N GLN A 201 -22.30 0.96 -7.02
CA GLN A 201 -23.64 1.27 -6.53
C GLN A 201 -24.39 2.27 -7.42
N LYS A 202 -23.66 3.25 -8.00
CA LYS A 202 -24.25 4.35 -8.80
C LYS A 202 -24.26 4.09 -10.30
N GLN A 203 -23.23 3.44 -10.82
CA GLN A 203 -22.92 3.21 -12.23
C GLN A 203 -22.21 1.84 -12.41
N PRO A 204 -22.95 0.71 -12.43
CA PRO A 204 -22.37 -0.64 -12.35
C PRO A 204 -21.48 -1.07 -13.54
N ILE A 205 -21.37 -0.23 -14.58
CA ILE A 205 -20.67 -0.54 -15.84
C ILE A 205 -19.22 0.02 -15.83
N THR A 206 -18.92 1.00 -14.97
CA THR A 206 -17.58 1.63 -14.94
C THR A 206 -16.64 0.83 -14.04
N ILE A 207 -15.59 0.27 -14.64
CA ILE A 207 -14.52 -0.46 -13.96
C ILE A 207 -13.26 0.40 -14.02
N ILE A 208 -12.63 0.60 -12.88
CA ILE A 208 -11.47 1.49 -12.70
C ILE A 208 -10.24 0.73 -12.21
N LEU A 209 -10.40 -0.56 -11.90
CA LEU A 209 -9.31 -1.47 -11.55
C LEU A 209 -8.60 -1.99 -12.80
N ASN A 210 -7.28 -2.17 -12.71
CA ASN A 210 -6.42 -2.72 -13.77
C ASN A 210 -6.54 -2.01 -15.14
N LEU A 211 -6.64 -0.67 -15.13
CA LEU A 211 -6.73 0.13 -16.35
C LEU A 211 -5.35 0.28 -17.02
N ASN A 212 -5.37 0.25 -18.35
CA ASN A 212 -4.23 0.63 -19.17
C ASN A 212 -4.18 2.16 -19.37
N SER A 213 -3.00 2.72 -19.67
CA SER A 213 -2.81 4.16 -19.90
C SER A 213 -3.83 4.75 -20.88
N LYS A 214 -4.11 4.07 -21.99
CA LYS A 214 -5.13 4.49 -22.98
C LYS A 214 -6.54 4.60 -22.38
N GLN A 215 -6.94 3.63 -21.55
CA GLN A 215 -8.26 3.64 -20.91
C GLN A 215 -8.35 4.77 -19.87
N ILE A 216 -7.25 5.03 -19.15
CA ILE A 216 -7.15 6.16 -18.22
C ILE A 216 -7.35 7.48 -18.98
N HIS A 217 -6.63 7.68 -20.10
CA HIS A 217 -6.77 8.87 -20.95
C HIS A 217 -8.21 9.12 -21.43
N GLU A 218 -8.98 8.06 -21.72
CA GLU A 218 -10.37 8.20 -22.17
C GLU A 218 -11.38 8.40 -21.02
N LEU A 219 -11.11 7.84 -19.84
CA LEU A 219 -12.02 7.86 -18.70
C LEU A 219 -11.85 9.09 -17.81
N LEU A 220 -10.62 9.53 -17.55
CA LEU A 220 -10.33 10.63 -16.61
C LEU A 220 -11.09 11.93 -16.95
N PRO A 221 -11.19 12.34 -18.23
CA PRO A 221 -11.92 13.54 -18.61
C PRO A 221 -13.44 13.39 -18.58
N ARG A 222 -14.00 12.21 -18.25
CA ARG A 222 -15.45 11.96 -18.21
C ARG A 222 -16.06 12.08 -16.80
N PHE A 223 -15.24 12.09 -15.75
CA PHE A 223 -15.72 12.18 -14.37
C PHE A 223 -16.26 13.57 -14.05
N GLU A 224 -17.47 13.62 -13.48
CA GLU A 224 -18.15 14.86 -13.10
C GLU A 224 -17.55 15.55 -11.87
N HIS A 225 -16.85 14.80 -11.01
CA HIS A 225 -16.24 15.31 -9.79
C HIS A 225 -14.71 15.17 -9.87
N CYS A 226 -13.98 16.18 -9.43
CA CYS A 226 -12.52 16.24 -9.57
C CYS A 226 -11.83 15.24 -8.65
N TRP A 227 -12.36 15.02 -7.44
CA TRP A 227 -11.78 14.06 -6.50
C TRP A 227 -11.81 12.61 -7.01
N HIS A 228 -12.83 12.21 -7.78
CA HIS A 228 -12.86 10.89 -8.41
C HIS A 228 -11.72 10.75 -9.43
N ALA A 229 -11.52 11.77 -10.27
CA ALA A 229 -10.42 11.79 -11.23
C ALA A 229 -9.05 11.82 -10.52
N PHE A 230 -8.93 12.53 -9.40
CA PHE A 230 -7.73 12.60 -8.57
C PHE A 230 -7.31 11.24 -8.02
N ILE A 231 -8.24 10.49 -7.42
CA ILE A 231 -7.96 9.16 -6.88
C ILE A 231 -7.40 8.22 -7.95
N ILE A 232 -7.95 8.29 -9.17
CA ILE A 232 -7.51 7.46 -10.30
C ILE A 232 -6.14 7.90 -10.78
N ALA A 233 -5.93 9.19 -11.01
CA ALA A 233 -4.65 9.73 -11.46
C ALA A 233 -3.53 9.39 -10.46
N ASP A 234 -3.79 9.54 -9.16
CA ASP A 234 -2.83 9.26 -8.09
C ASP A 234 -2.49 7.76 -7.99
N ALA A 235 -3.48 6.88 -8.09
CA ALA A 235 -3.25 5.43 -8.04
C ALA A 235 -2.43 4.89 -9.22
N TYR A 236 -2.59 5.48 -10.42
CA TYR A 236 -1.83 5.10 -11.62
C TYR A 236 -0.59 5.98 -11.88
N ASN A 237 -0.32 6.99 -11.04
CA ASN A 237 0.73 8.00 -11.22
C ASN A 237 0.63 8.79 -12.55
N GLU A 238 -0.58 9.06 -13.04
CA GLU A 238 -0.86 9.75 -14.30
C GLU A 238 -1.36 11.19 -14.08
N HIS A 239 -0.46 12.09 -13.68
CA HIS A 239 -0.80 13.50 -13.38
C HIS A 239 -0.66 14.45 -14.58
N THR A 240 -0.35 13.96 -15.78
CA THR A 240 -0.13 14.80 -16.97
C THR A 240 -1.43 15.29 -17.61
N LEU A 241 -2.57 14.70 -17.23
CA LEU A 241 -3.86 14.86 -17.91
C LEU A 241 -4.74 15.97 -17.38
N TRP A 242 -4.33 16.66 -16.31
CA TRP A 242 -5.14 17.68 -15.66
C TRP A 242 -5.58 18.80 -16.60
N SER A 243 -4.71 19.19 -17.53
CA SER A 243 -5.05 20.18 -18.56
C SER A 243 -6.20 19.72 -19.45
N HIS A 244 -6.20 18.45 -19.88
CA HIS A 244 -7.28 17.90 -20.68
C HIS A 244 -8.58 17.76 -19.88
N CYS A 245 -8.51 17.29 -18.63
CA CYS A 245 -9.67 17.13 -17.76
C CYS A 245 -10.36 18.46 -17.46
N LEU A 246 -9.60 19.49 -17.11
CA LEU A 246 -10.14 20.85 -16.94
C LEU A 246 -10.78 21.38 -18.23
N THR A 247 -10.14 21.14 -19.38
CA THR A 247 -10.71 21.61 -20.65
C THR A 247 -12.03 20.93 -20.98
N GLU A 248 -12.16 19.61 -20.75
CA GLU A 248 -13.41 18.89 -21.00
C GLU A 248 -14.49 19.24 -19.97
N GLN A 249 -14.17 19.20 -18.67
CA GLN A 249 -15.17 19.25 -17.59
C GLN A 249 -15.51 20.65 -17.09
N PHE A 250 -14.57 21.59 -17.12
CA PHE A 250 -14.82 22.96 -16.64
C PHE A 250 -15.03 23.95 -17.79
N ILE A 251 -14.19 23.87 -18.84
CA ILE A 251 -14.18 24.87 -19.90
C ILE A 251 -15.21 24.54 -21.00
N CYS A 252 -15.22 23.31 -21.50
CA CYS A 252 -16.11 22.90 -22.58
C CYS A 252 -17.46 22.34 -22.12
N ASN A 253 -17.58 21.93 -20.85
CA ASN A 253 -18.80 21.27 -20.39
C ASN A 253 -19.99 22.22 -20.24
N LYS A 254 -21.18 21.65 -20.45
CA LYS A 254 -22.49 22.32 -20.40
C LYS A 254 -23.27 21.99 -19.12
N THR A 255 -22.67 21.27 -18.17
CA THR A 255 -23.32 20.81 -16.94
C THR A 255 -23.26 21.86 -15.84
N SER A 256 -24.28 21.88 -14.97
CA SER A 256 -24.43 22.84 -13.86
C SER A 256 -23.36 22.72 -12.75
N ASN A 257 -22.53 21.68 -12.79
CA ASN A 257 -21.54 21.36 -11.74
C ASN A 257 -20.12 21.84 -12.04
N ALA A 258 -19.90 22.55 -13.16
CA ALA A 258 -18.57 23.01 -13.56
C ALA A 258 -17.86 23.80 -12.44
N MET A 259 -18.56 24.70 -11.75
CA MET A 259 -17.96 25.50 -10.68
C MET A 259 -17.49 24.66 -9.48
N LYS A 260 -18.25 23.63 -9.09
CA LYS A 260 -17.86 22.72 -8.01
C LYS A 260 -16.62 21.91 -8.38
N TYR A 261 -16.53 21.46 -9.64
CA TYR A 261 -15.34 20.78 -10.14
C TYR A 261 -14.10 21.68 -10.05
N TRP A 262 -14.24 22.96 -10.35
CA TRP A 262 -13.15 23.94 -10.25
C TRP A 262 -12.71 24.20 -8.80
N GLU A 263 -13.66 24.38 -7.88
CA GLU A 263 -13.35 24.53 -6.44
C GLU A 263 -12.59 23.30 -5.89
N GLU A 264 -13.05 22.09 -6.23
CA GLU A 264 -12.37 20.85 -5.86
C GLU A 264 -10.95 20.77 -6.48
N PHE A 265 -10.83 21.17 -7.75
CA PHE A 265 -9.55 21.17 -8.46
C PHE A 265 -8.51 22.05 -7.76
N GLN A 266 -8.91 23.26 -7.35
CA GLN A 266 -8.04 24.21 -6.65
C GLN A 266 -7.53 23.68 -5.31
N GLN A 267 -8.32 22.84 -4.62
CA GLN A 267 -7.94 22.27 -3.33
C GLN A 267 -6.99 21.07 -3.48
N LEU A 268 -7.09 20.35 -4.60
CA LEU A 268 -6.40 19.07 -4.79
C LEU A 268 -5.11 19.18 -5.62
N ILE A 269 -5.06 20.12 -6.58
CA ILE A 269 -4.01 20.19 -7.59
C ILE A 269 -3.39 21.58 -7.61
N LEU A 270 -2.06 21.63 -7.56
CA LEU A 270 -1.31 22.87 -7.71
C LEU A 270 -1.44 23.39 -9.15
N ILE A 271 -1.85 24.65 -9.28
CA ILE A 271 -1.96 25.31 -10.57
C ILE A 271 -0.59 25.89 -10.91
N ASP A 272 0.17 25.12 -11.68
CA ASP A 272 1.49 25.55 -12.16
C ASP A 272 1.38 26.23 -13.54
N ASP A 273 2.33 27.12 -13.83
CA ASP A 273 2.45 27.84 -15.11
C ASP A 273 2.37 26.93 -16.34
N GLN A 274 2.96 25.74 -16.25
CA GLN A 274 2.99 24.74 -17.30
C GLN A 274 1.60 24.14 -17.56
N LEU A 275 0.81 23.96 -16.50
CA LEU A 275 -0.55 23.46 -16.59
C LEU A 275 -1.42 24.48 -17.35
N ILE A 276 -1.25 25.76 -17.06
CA ILE A 276 -2.01 26.81 -17.74
C ILE A 276 -1.63 26.89 -19.23
N LEU A 277 -0.34 26.84 -19.56
CA LEU A 277 0.12 26.84 -20.96
C LEU A 277 -0.36 25.61 -21.75
N THR A 278 -0.45 24.45 -21.11
CA THR A 278 -0.98 23.23 -21.75
C THR A 278 -2.50 23.31 -21.94
N ILE A 279 -3.24 23.88 -20.98
CA ILE A 279 -4.67 24.20 -21.17
C ILE A 279 -4.86 25.07 -22.42
N GLY A 280 -4.09 26.15 -22.55
CA GLY A 280 -4.14 27.03 -23.72
C GLY A 280 -4.01 26.27 -25.05
N LYS A 281 -3.05 25.34 -25.15
CA LYS A 281 -2.84 24.50 -26.34
C LYS A 281 -4.00 23.52 -26.60
N HIS A 282 -4.63 22.98 -25.56
CA HIS A 282 -5.78 22.09 -25.70
C HIS A 282 -7.04 22.83 -26.14
N LEU A 283 -7.19 24.08 -25.73
CA LEU A 283 -8.31 24.95 -26.10
C LEU A 283 -8.31 25.34 -27.58
N LEU A 284 -7.14 25.44 -28.21
CA LEU A 284 -7.00 25.71 -29.65
C LEU A 284 -7.69 24.67 -30.55
N LYS A 285 -7.91 23.46 -30.02
CA LYS A 285 -8.49 22.34 -30.78
C LYS A 285 -10.01 22.25 -30.64
N LYS A 286 -10.66 23.18 -29.93
CA LYS A 286 -12.08 23.11 -29.57
C LYS A 286 -12.84 24.40 -29.83
N HIS A 287 -14.12 24.28 -30.17
CA HIS A 287 -15.01 25.43 -30.34
C HIS A 287 -15.36 26.08 -28.99
N PHE A 288 -15.20 27.41 -28.92
CA PHE A 288 -15.52 28.21 -27.73
C PHE A 288 -16.98 28.68 -27.73
N ASN A 289 -17.69 28.45 -26.62
CA ASN A 289 -18.98 29.06 -26.33
C ASN A 289 -18.81 30.24 -25.36
N THR A 290 -19.82 31.10 -25.26
CA THR A 290 -19.80 32.29 -24.36
C THR A 290 -19.62 31.94 -22.88
N ILE A 291 -20.10 30.77 -22.44
CA ILE A 291 -19.92 30.25 -21.07
C ILE A 291 -18.47 29.78 -20.86
N SER A 292 -17.92 29.06 -21.85
CA SER A 292 -16.51 28.64 -21.87
C SER A 292 -15.55 29.82 -21.77
N SER A 293 -15.88 30.94 -22.42
CA SER A 293 -15.13 32.19 -22.31
C SER A 293 -15.12 32.75 -20.88
N LYS A 294 -16.26 32.76 -20.19
CA LYS A 294 -16.35 33.25 -18.80
C LYS A 294 -15.58 32.36 -17.83
N ASN A 295 -15.75 31.05 -17.93
CA ASN A 295 -15.03 30.09 -17.10
C ASN A 295 -13.51 30.19 -17.33
N PHE A 296 -13.08 30.40 -18.57
CA PHE A 296 -11.67 30.61 -18.86
C PHE A 296 -11.15 31.95 -18.34
N GLN A 297 -11.97 33.02 -18.36
CA GLN A 297 -11.62 34.30 -17.72
C GLN A 297 -11.44 34.15 -16.21
N GLU A 298 -12.21 33.29 -15.54
CA GLU A 298 -11.98 32.97 -14.13
C GLU A 298 -10.63 32.29 -13.92
N ILE A 299 -10.20 31.35 -14.78
CA ILE A 299 -8.84 30.78 -14.66
C ILE A 299 -7.78 31.86 -14.86
N ILE A 300 -7.98 32.77 -15.82
CA ILE A 300 -7.02 33.84 -16.09
C ILE A 300 -6.92 34.81 -14.90
N SER A 301 -8.00 35.08 -14.16
CA SER A 301 -7.96 35.98 -13.01
C SER A 301 -7.11 35.46 -11.85
N TYR A 302 -6.86 34.14 -11.78
CA TYR A 302 -5.93 33.54 -10.83
C TYR A 302 -4.45 33.68 -11.23
N ILE A 303 -4.16 34.12 -12.45
CA ILE A 303 -2.79 34.29 -12.94
C ILE A 303 -2.26 35.65 -12.49
N THR A 304 -1.37 35.65 -11.50
CA THR A 304 -0.68 36.86 -11.03
C THR A 304 0.48 37.28 -11.93
N ASP A 305 1.05 36.34 -12.69
CA ASP A 305 2.27 36.55 -13.47
C ASP A 305 1.98 37.05 -14.89
N SER A 306 2.32 38.31 -15.15
CA SER A 306 2.10 39.01 -16.42
C SER A 306 2.81 38.35 -17.62
N ASN A 307 3.95 37.72 -17.41
CA ASN A 307 4.70 37.04 -18.47
C ASN A 307 4.01 35.78 -19.00
N ILE A 308 3.31 35.06 -18.14
CA ILE A 308 2.56 33.85 -18.50
C ILE A 308 1.31 34.26 -19.26
N LEU A 309 0.64 35.29 -18.78
CA LEU A 309 -0.53 35.87 -19.42
C LEU A 309 -0.19 36.33 -20.85
N ASN A 310 0.96 36.97 -21.04
CA ASN A 310 1.48 37.34 -22.37
C ASN A 310 1.75 36.13 -23.26
N ARG A 311 2.36 35.06 -22.73
CA ARG A 311 2.63 33.82 -23.49
C ARG A 311 1.33 33.09 -23.86
N LEU A 312 0.35 33.04 -22.97
CA LEU A 312 -0.97 32.49 -23.24
C LEU A 312 -1.70 33.30 -24.30
N GLN A 313 -1.65 34.61 -24.18
CA GLN A 313 -2.23 35.52 -25.17
C GLN A 313 -1.60 35.27 -26.55
N GLN A 314 -0.28 35.17 -26.65
CA GLN A 314 0.41 34.83 -27.91
C GLN A 314 -0.04 33.47 -28.47
N ILE A 315 -0.19 32.44 -27.62
CA ILE A 315 -0.63 31.10 -28.05
C ILE A 315 -2.07 31.13 -28.58
N LEU A 316 -2.95 31.95 -28.00
CA LEU A 316 -4.37 32.01 -28.35
C LEU A 316 -4.68 32.99 -29.49
N THR A 317 -3.93 34.08 -29.63
CA THR A 317 -4.14 35.10 -30.68
C THR A 317 -3.52 34.72 -32.02
N THR A 318 -2.54 33.82 -32.05
CA THR A 318 -1.92 33.36 -33.29
C THR A 318 -2.82 32.45 -34.13
N SER A 319 -3.92 31.95 -33.58
CA SER A 319 -4.80 30.97 -34.22
C SER A 319 -6.23 31.44 -34.51
N ASP A 320 -6.82 32.37 -33.73
CA ASP A 320 -8.21 32.82 -33.96
C ASP A 320 -8.54 34.18 -33.28
N SER A 321 -9.31 35.03 -33.97
CA SER A 321 -9.75 36.35 -33.47
C SER A 321 -10.82 36.32 -32.37
N ASN A 322 -11.34 35.14 -32.02
CA ASN A 322 -12.38 34.99 -31.00
C ASN A 322 -11.84 35.11 -29.55
N TYR A 323 -10.53 34.95 -29.37
CA TYR A 323 -9.88 34.94 -28.06
C TYR A 323 -9.40 36.33 -27.60
N SER A 324 -9.40 37.34 -28.48
CA SER A 324 -8.91 38.69 -28.16
C SER A 324 -9.73 39.37 -27.05
N ASN A 325 -11.03 39.09 -27.00
CA ASN A 325 -11.96 39.69 -26.03
C ASN A 325 -11.89 39.04 -24.64
N LEU A 326 -11.10 37.97 -24.46
CA LEU A 326 -10.94 37.31 -23.16
C LEU A 326 -10.04 38.11 -22.22
N PHE A 327 -9.06 38.83 -22.78
CA PHE A 327 -8.03 39.55 -22.05
C PHE A 327 -8.36 41.03 -21.84
N THR A 328 -9.45 41.54 -22.42
CA THR A 328 -9.84 42.96 -22.36
C THR A 328 -10.46 43.40 -21.03
N SER A 329 -10.85 42.47 -20.15
CA SER A 329 -11.42 42.77 -18.83
C SER A 329 -10.40 42.74 -17.69
N ILE A 330 -9.13 42.53 -17.99
CA ILE A 330 -8.05 42.53 -17.00
C ILE A 330 -7.48 43.94 -17.03
N ASP A 331 -7.93 44.79 -16.12
CA ASP A 331 -7.46 46.16 -15.92
C ASP A 331 -5.98 46.18 -15.58
N SER A 332 -5.14 46.02 -16.59
CA SER A 332 -3.72 46.24 -16.57
C SER A 332 -3.41 47.21 -17.70
N PRO A 333 -3.28 48.53 -17.41
CA PRO A 333 -3.02 49.55 -18.43
C PRO A 333 -1.74 49.31 -19.23
N TYR A 334 -0.86 48.42 -18.77
CA TYR A 334 0.36 48.02 -19.49
C TYR A 334 0.15 47.05 -20.66
N LEU A 335 -1.01 46.38 -20.76
CA LEU A 335 -1.30 45.43 -21.84
C LEU A 335 -1.93 46.08 -23.08
N LEU A 336 -2.59 47.22 -22.91
CA LEU A 336 -3.22 47.95 -24.02
C LEU A 336 -2.20 48.67 -24.92
N ASP A 337 -1.03 49.01 -24.38
CA ASP A 337 -0.02 49.77 -25.14
C ASP A 337 0.73 48.92 -26.18
N ILE A 338 0.80 47.58 -26.00
CA ILE A 338 1.43 46.69 -27.00
C ILE A 338 0.48 46.42 -28.18
N ILE A 339 -0.84 46.50 -27.96
CA ILE A 339 -1.86 46.32 -28.99
C ILE A 339 -1.91 47.50 -29.98
N ARG A 340 -1.35 48.67 -29.61
CA ARG A 340 -1.32 49.85 -30.49
C ARG A 340 -0.09 49.95 -31.38
N VAL A 341 0.87 49.02 -31.28
CA VAL A 341 2.14 49.09 -32.03
C VAL A 341 2.35 47.90 -33.00
N ALA A 342 1.34 47.04 -33.19
CA ALA A 342 1.36 46.01 -34.24
C ALA A 342 0.47 46.40 -35.43
#